data_AF-A0A6L7JEU5-F1
#
_entry.id   AF-A0A6L7JEU5-F1
#
_cell.length_a   1.000
_cell.length_b   1.000
_cell.length_c   1.000
_cell.angle_alpha   90.00
_cell.angle_beta   90.00
_cell.angle_gamma   90.00
#
_symmetry.space_group_name_H-M   'P 1'
#
loop_
_entity.id
_entity.type
_entity.pdbx_description
1 polymer ?
#
loop_
_entity_poly.entity_id
_entity_poly.type
_entity_poly.pdbx_seq_one_letter_code
_entity_poly.pdbx_strand_id
1 'polypeptide(L)'
;MAWSAHDIAKALADELETNDVVYLDAGLPRLVGEHLAGRAVIAVDRSGLIGLGPAPRGRERGLQPADGGETVTVISGGAMAGPVRAAAMLRRGWIDVGVVEASQVDAAGDLAPSDDESAPGHLREIVYGVGRLIACLQHQLPDGSPALSQKLAPDERNLSPANCALVVTELGVFRPTGDGFELLKSASSVDLDELASRTGAPVSDQRDRRSGSHDPQPSDDPEDEDDLLASATPPPD
;
A
#
# COMPACT_ATOMS: atom_id res chain seq x y z
N MET A 1 -18.23 2.22 -12.57
CA MET A 1 -18.76 2.65 -11.27
C MET A 1 -17.58 3.02 -10.39
N ALA A 2 -17.79 3.66 -9.23
CA ALA A 2 -16.76 3.77 -8.21
C ALA A 2 -16.25 2.38 -7.79
N TRP A 3 -15.00 2.31 -7.33
CA TRP A 3 -14.38 1.09 -6.82
C TRP A 3 -15.07 0.61 -5.54
N SER A 4 -15.23 -0.71 -5.41
CA SER A 4 -15.58 -1.33 -4.13
C SER A 4 -14.40 -1.32 -3.17
N ALA A 5 -14.62 -1.64 -1.89
CA ALA A 5 -13.54 -1.78 -0.91
C ALA A 5 -12.47 -2.81 -1.36
N HIS A 6 -12.88 -3.89 -2.04
CA HIS A 6 -11.93 -4.87 -2.60
C HIS A 6 -11.17 -4.33 -3.81
N ASP A 7 -11.79 -3.48 -4.64
CA ASP A 7 -11.09 -2.84 -5.74
C ASP A 7 -10.04 -1.83 -5.22
N ILE A 8 -10.35 -1.10 -4.15
CA ILE A 8 -9.40 -0.23 -3.45
C ILE A 8 -8.27 -1.06 -2.84
N ALA A 9 -8.59 -2.13 -2.10
CA ALA A 9 -7.59 -3.03 -1.50
C ALA A 9 -6.67 -3.66 -2.55
N LYS A 10 -7.22 -4.05 -3.69
CA LYS A 10 -6.44 -4.51 -4.84
C LYS A 10 -5.55 -3.41 -5.42
N ALA A 11 -6.08 -2.20 -5.59
CA ALA A 11 -5.30 -1.06 -6.06
C ALA A 11 -4.13 -0.76 -5.12
N LEU A 12 -4.36 -0.76 -3.80
CA LEU A 12 -3.31 -0.64 -2.78
C LEU A 12 -2.26 -1.75 -2.89
N ALA A 13 -2.69 -3.01 -3.06
CA ALA A 13 -1.76 -4.13 -3.23
C ALA A 13 -0.91 -4.00 -4.50
N ASP A 14 -1.47 -3.50 -5.60
CA ASP A 14 -0.75 -3.23 -6.85
C ASP A 14 0.39 -2.20 -6.67
N GLU A 15 0.29 -1.31 -5.68
CA GLU A 15 1.31 -0.29 -5.36
C GLU A 15 2.46 -0.79 -4.49
N LEU A 16 2.41 -2.04 -4.01
CA LEU A 16 3.45 -2.66 -3.21
C LEU A 16 4.47 -3.38 -4.10
N GLU A 17 5.74 -3.22 -3.76
CA GLU A 17 6.90 -3.75 -4.48
C GLU A 17 7.35 -5.11 -3.94
N THR A 18 8.18 -5.81 -4.72
CA THR A 18 8.75 -7.09 -4.30
C THR A 18 9.69 -6.87 -3.12
N ASN A 19 9.52 -7.68 -2.08
CA ASN A 19 10.22 -7.66 -0.79
C ASN A 19 9.81 -6.54 0.18
N ASP A 20 8.74 -5.78 -0.11
CA ASP A 20 8.19 -4.82 0.85
C ASP A 20 7.77 -5.53 2.16
N VAL A 21 8.21 -4.98 3.29
CA VAL A 21 7.59 -5.19 4.60
C VAL A 21 6.53 -4.10 4.78
N VAL A 22 5.26 -4.48 4.68
CA VAL A 22 4.13 -3.55 4.73
C VAL A 22 3.45 -3.60 6.09
N TYR A 23 3.17 -2.45 6.68
CA TYR A 23 2.32 -2.32 7.85
C TYR A 23 0.90 -1.98 7.40
N LEU A 24 -0.07 -2.82 7.77
CA LEU A 24 -1.48 -2.63 7.46
C LEU A 24 -2.22 -2.21 8.73
N ASP A 25 -2.83 -1.02 8.69
CA ASP A 25 -3.73 -0.58 9.75
C ASP A 25 -5.04 -1.40 9.75
N ALA A 26 -5.86 -1.22 10.79
CA ALA A 26 -7.20 -1.78 10.84
C ALA A 26 -8.10 -1.20 9.72
N GLY A 27 -9.26 -1.82 9.48
CA GLY A 27 -10.22 -1.34 8.48
C GLY A 27 -9.86 -1.74 7.04
N LEU A 28 -10.04 -0.81 6.09
CA LEU A 28 -9.80 -1.08 4.67
C LEU A 28 -8.37 -1.56 4.35
N PRO A 29 -7.28 -1.00 4.92
CA PRO A 29 -5.91 -1.45 4.68
C PRO A 29 -5.71 -2.95 4.92
N ARG A 30 -6.43 -3.55 5.87
CA ARG A 30 -6.31 -4.98 6.16
C ARG A 30 -6.73 -5.88 5.00
N LEU A 31 -7.69 -5.45 4.17
CA LEU A 31 -8.13 -6.17 2.98
C LEU A 31 -7.00 -6.36 1.95
N VAL A 32 -5.96 -5.53 2.00
CA VAL A 32 -4.76 -5.67 1.14
C VAL A 32 -4.15 -7.06 1.29
N GLY A 33 -4.17 -7.65 2.50
CA GLY A 33 -3.65 -8.99 2.76
C GLY A 33 -4.27 -10.09 1.89
N GLU A 34 -5.53 -9.94 1.48
CA GLU A 34 -6.21 -10.91 0.61
C GLU A 34 -5.66 -10.91 -0.83
N HIS A 35 -4.99 -9.82 -1.22
CA HIS A 35 -4.44 -9.61 -2.55
C HIS A 35 -2.92 -9.84 -2.62
N LEU A 36 -2.29 -10.26 -1.51
CA LEU A 36 -0.84 -10.55 -1.46
C LEU A 36 -0.48 -11.99 -1.83
N ALA A 37 -1.46 -12.86 -2.06
CA ALA A 37 -1.20 -14.27 -2.39
C ALA A 37 -0.31 -14.40 -3.64
N GLY A 38 0.84 -15.06 -3.48
CA GLY A 38 1.82 -15.24 -4.55
C GLY A 38 2.77 -14.05 -4.77
N ARG A 39 2.65 -12.97 -3.99
CA ARG A 39 3.59 -11.84 -4.00
C ARG A 39 4.62 -12.02 -2.88
N ALA A 40 5.86 -11.61 -3.12
CA ALA A 40 6.91 -11.58 -2.11
C ALA A 40 6.78 -10.32 -1.24
N VAL A 41 5.66 -10.17 -0.54
CA VAL A 41 5.38 -9.02 0.35
C VAL A 41 5.04 -9.58 1.73
N ILE A 42 5.58 -8.99 2.80
CA ILE A 42 5.34 -9.42 4.17
C ILE A 42 4.49 -8.36 4.88
N ALA A 43 3.23 -8.70 5.18
CA ALA A 43 2.34 -7.82 5.91
C ALA A 43 2.47 -7.99 7.44
N VAL A 44 2.55 -6.87 8.14
CA VAL A 44 2.64 -6.74 9.60
C VAL A 44 1.45 -5.94 10.10
N ASP A 45 0.90 -6.29 11.26
CA ASP A 45 -0.16 -5.52 11.91
C ASP A 45 0.20 -5.09 13.35
N ARG A 46 -0.70 -4.34 13.99
CA ARG A 46 -0.52 -3.84 15.37
C ARG A 46 -0.42 -4.93 16.42
N SER A 47 -1.05 -6.09 16.19
CA SER A 47 -0.97 -7.22 17.11
C SER A 47 0.44 -7.84 17.14
N GLY A 48 1.27 -7.51 16.14
CA GLY A 48 2.57 -8.10 15.91
C GLY A 48 2.49 -9.43 15.18
N LEU A 49 1.41 -9.63 14.41
CA LEU A 49 1.34 -10.68 13.41
C LEU A 49 2.20 -10.27 12.22
N ILE A 50 3.15 -11.13 11.84
CA ILE A 50 4.05 -10.96 10.70
C ILE A 50 3.71 -12.04 9.68
N GLY A 51 3.42 -11.64 8.45
CA GLY A 51 2.98 -12.53 7.39
C GLY A 51 1.46 -12.75 7.41
N LEU A 52 0.68 -11.66 7.42
CA LEU A 52 -0.78 -11.71 7.26
C LEU A 52 -1.15 -12.49 6.00
N GLY A 53 -1.95 -13.54 6.17
CA GLY A 53 -2.55 -14.31 5.07
C GLY A 53 -3.99 -13.88 4.78
N PRO A 54 -4.63 -14.49 3.77
CA PRO A 54 -6.02 -14.20 3.42
C PRO A 54 -6.99 -14.59 4.55
N ALA A 55 -8.25 -14.15 4.42
CA ALA A 55 -9.33 -14.63 5.27
C ALA A 55 -9.44 -16.17 5.23
N PRO A 56 -9.72 -16.81 6.38
CA PRO A 56 -9.73 -18.26 6.47
C PRO A 56 -10.93 -18.88 5.76
N ARG A 57 -10.71 -20.01 5.08
CA ARG A 57 -11.79 -20.77 4.42
C ARG A 57 -12.27 -21.90 5.31
N GLY A 58 -13.38 -21.64 6.02
CA GLY A 58 -14.02 -22.65 6.86
C GLY A 58 -13.23 -22.97 8.13
N ARG A 59 -12.90 -24.25 8.35
CA ARG A 59 -12.17 -24.69 9.56
C ARG A 59 -10.70 -24.94 9.25
N GLU A 60 -9.96 -23.87 9.02
CA GLU A 60 -8.51 -23.93 8.92
C GLU A 60 -7.85 -24.03 10.29
N ARG A 61 -6.65 -24.59 10.35
CA ARG A 61 -5.81 -24.66 11.56
C ARG A 61 -4.81 -23.50 11.55
N GLY A 62 -4.39 -23.05 12.73
CA GLY A 62 -3.39 -21.98 12.85
C GLY A 62 -3.97 -20.57 12.69
N LEU A 63 -5.28 -20.45 12.80
CA LEU A 63 -5.99 -19.19 12.84
C LEU A 63 -5.48 -18.30 13.98
N GLN A 64 -5.24 -17.02 13.67
CA GLN A 64 -4.79 -16.03 14.65
C GLN A 64 -5.77 -14.87 14.74
N PRO A 65 -5.95 -14.26 15.92
CA PRO A 65 -6.56 -12.95 16.00
C PRO A 65 -5.60 -11.92 15.43
N ALA A 66 -6.06 -11.13 14.47
CA ALA A 66 -5.32 -9.95 14.00
C ALA A 66 -5.86 -8.68 14.69
N ASP A 67 -5.28 -7.54 14.34
CA ASP A 67 -5.71 -6.27 14.89
C ASP A 67 -7.18 -5.96 14.58
N GLY A 68 -8.00 -5.69 15.61
CA GLY A 68 -9.46 -5.59 15.51
C GLY A 68 -10.23 -6.87 15.88
N GLY A 69 -9.53 -7.98 16.17
CA GLY A 69 -10.12 -9.20 16.75
C GLY A 69 -10.67 -10.22 15.75
N GLU A 70 -10.62 -9.91 14.45
CA GLU A 70 -11.05 -10.83 13.40
C GLU A 70 -10.00 -11.92 13.18
N THR A 71 -10.48 -13.09 12.77
CA THR A 71 -9.63 -14.28 12.60
C THR A 71 -9.01 -14.34 11.21
N VAL A 72 -7.68 -14.45 11.14
CA VAL A 72 -6.90 -14.52 9.89
C VAL A 72 -6.07 -15.78 9.79
N THR A 73 -5.62 -16.07 8.58
CA THR A 73 -4.55 -17.02 8.32
C THR A 73 -3.18 -16.33 8.39
N VAL A 74 -2.13 -17.14 8.54
CA VAL A 74 -0.74 -16.69 8.52
C VAL A 74 -0.04 -17.42 7.38
N ILE A 75 0.74 -16.71 6.58
CA ILE A 75 1.51 -17.31 5.48
C ILE A 75 2.60 -18.25 6.04
N SER A 76 3.10 -19.16 5.20
CA SER A 76 4.24 -19.99 5.58
C SER A 76 5.46 -19.13 5.91
N GLY A 77 6.10 -19.37 7.07
CA GLY A 77 7.21 -18.55 7.57
C GLY A 77 6.77 -17.32 8.37
N GLY A 78 5.46 -17.04 8.49
CA GLY A 78 4.95 -15.98 9.35
C GLY A 78 5.16 -16.25 10.85
N ALA A 79 5.06 -15.21 11.67
CA ALA A 79 5.37 -15.25 13.09
C ALA A 79 4.49 -14.32 13.92
N MET A 80 4.35 -14.62 15.21
CA MET A 80 3.75 -13.73 16.21
C MET A 80 4.84 -13.11 17.07
N ALA A 81 5.12 -11.82 16.84
CA ALA A 81 6.14 -11.07 17.55
C ALA A 81 5.59 -10.32 18.78
N GLY A 82 4.28 -10.04 18.77
CA GLY A 82 3.56 -9.26 19.77
C GLY A 82 3.64 -7.74 19.52
N PRO A 83 2.72 -6.96 20.12
CA PRO A 83 2.54 -5.54 19.80
C PRO A 83 3.77 -4.69 20.14
N VAL A 84 4.52 -5.05 21.19
CA VAL A 84 5.76 -4.35 21.57
C VAL A 84 6.82 -4.44 20.47
N ARG A 85 6.94 -5.59 19.80
CA ARG A 85 7.89 -5.77 18.71
C ARG A 85 7.41 -5.07 17.45
N ALA A 86 6.11 -5.11 17.13
CA ALA A 86 5.54 -4.36 16.00
C ALA A 86 5.84 -2.86 16.13
N ALA A 87 5.57 -2.26 17.29
CA ALA A 87 5.90 -0.86 17.57
C ALA A 87 7.43 -0.59 17.47
N ALA A 88 8.27 -1.54 17.89
CA ALA A 88 9.71 -1.42 17.75
C ALA A 88 10.16 -1.48 16.27
N MET A 89 9.49 -2.25 15.41
CA MET A 89 9.76 -2.30 13.97
C MET A 89 9.46 -0.95 13.31
N LEU A 90 8.31 -0.35 13.60
CA LEU A 90 7.96 1.01 13.16
C LEU A 90 9.00 2.04 13.61
N ARG A 91 9.31 2.09 14.91
CA ARG A 91 10.26 3.08 15.46
C ARG A 91 11.69 2.89 14.96
N ARG A 92 12.05 1.70 14.47
CA ARG A 92 13.36 1.40 13.90
C ARG A 92 13.42 1.59 12.38
N GLY A 93 12.30 1.96 11.74
CA GLY A 93 12.23 2.10 10.28
C GLY A 93 12.42 0.76 9.55
N TRP A 94 11.92 -0.33 10.12
CA TRP A 94 11.98 -1.67 9.50
C TRP A 94 10.76 -1.99 8.63
N ILE A 95 9.83 -1.04 8.53
CA ILE A 95 8.64 -1.14 7.70
C ILE A 95 8.87 -0.26 6.48
N ASP A 96 8.85 -0.86 5.31
CA ASP A 96 9.06 -0.15 4.04
C ASP A 96 7.85 0.70 3.68
N VAL A 97 6.64 0.13 3.84
CA VAL A 97 5.38 0.78 3.45
C VAL A 97 4.37 0.74 4.58
N GLY A 98 3.75 1.88 4.90
CA GLY A 98 2.57 1.95 5.76
C GLY A 98 1.31 2.20 4.94
N VAL A 99 0.25 1.44 5.18
CA VAL A 99 -1.07 1.68 4.59
C VAL A 99 -2.04 2.03 5.70
N VAL A 100 -2.61 3.25 5.66
CA VAL A 100 -3.42 3.82 6.74
C VAL A 100 -4.74 4.40 6.22
N GLU A 101 -5.75 4.43 7.07
CA GLU A 101 -6.97 5.21 6.80
C GLU A 101 -6.80 6.66 7.24
N ALA A 102 -7.37 7.58 6.46
CA ALA A 102 -7.43 9.00 6.78
C ALA A 102 -8.83 9.53 6.46
N SER A 103 -9.25 10.63 7.10
CA SER A 103 -10.49 11.31 6.73
C SER A 103 -10.27 12.29 5.57
N GLN A 104 -9.12 12.96 5.55
CA GLN A 104 -8.76 13.93 4.53
C GLN A 104 -7.25 13.91 4.27
N VAL A 105 -6.86 14.31 3.07
CA VAL A 105 -5.46 14.53 2.67
C VAL A 105 -5.36 15.84 1.90
N ASP A 106 -4.30 16.62 2.13
CA ASP A 106 -4.01 17.78 1.29
C ASP A 106 -2.96 17.54 0.21
N ALA A 107 -2.81 18.52 -0.68
CA ALA A 107 -1.87 18.48 -1.79
C ALA A 107 -0.41 18.26 -1.34
N ALA A 108 -0.05 18.64 -0.12
CA ALA A 108 1.30 18.42 0.43
C ALA A 108 1.48 17.01 1.02
N GLY A 109 0.41 16.22 1.10
CA GLY A 109 0.40 14.91 1.74
C GLY A 109 0.15 14.95 3.24
N ASP A 110 -0.26 16.10 3.79
CA ASP A 110 -0.71 16.19 5.18
C ASP A 110 -2.02 15.41 5.33
N LEU A 111 -2.20 14.71 6.46
CA LEU A 111 -3.36 13.85 6.70
C LEU A 111 -4.14 14.31 7.94
N ALA A 112 -5.47 14.29 7.82
CA ALA A 112 -6.36 14.31 8.96
C ALA A 112 -6.78 12.87 9.30
N PRO A 113 -6.67 12.42 10.57
CA PRO A 113 -7.10 11.09 10.97
C PRO A 113 -8.62 10.89 10.79
N SER A 114 -9.05 9.65 10.53
CA SER A 114 -10.47 9.26 10.52
C SER A 114 -10.94 8.93 11.95
N ASP A 115 -11.62 9.88 12.60
CA ASP A 115 -12.25 9.78 13.94
C ASP A 115 -11.35 9.35 15.13
N ASP A 116 -11.87 9.54 16.36
CA ASP A 116 -11.16 9.44 17.65
C ASP A 116 -10.66 8.02 18.04
N GLU A 117 -11.05 6.96 17.32
CA GLU A 117 -10.73 5.57 17.70
C GLU A 117 -9.31 5.13 17.34
N SER A 118 -8.69 5.74 16.32
CA SER A 118 -7.25 5.64 16.15
C SER A 118 -6.60 6.48 17.25
N ALA A 119 -6.24 5.83 18.38
CA ALA A 119 -5.47 6.46 19.44
C ALA A 119 -4.37 7.32 18.78
N PRO A 120 -4.40 8.67 18.89
CA PRO A 120 -3.61 9.54 18.00
C PRO A 120 -2.12 9.23 18.00
N GLY A 121 -1.62 8.62 19.08
CA GLY A 121 -0.25 8.11 19.17
C GLY A 121 0.07 6.97 18.19
N HIS A 122 -0.87 6.08 17.88
CA HIS A 122 -0.63 4.92 17.01
C HIS A 122 -0.47 5.31 15.54
N LEU A 123 -1.43 6.05 14.98
CA LEU A 123 -1.33 6.52 13.60
C LEU A 123 -0.04 7.33 13.40
N ARG A 124 0.33 8.15 14.39
CA ARG A 124 1.58 8.91 14.38
C ARG A 124 2.82 8.01 14.33
N GLU A 125 2.82 6.89 15.04
CA GLU A 125 3.92 5.90 14.99
C GLU A 125 4.04 5.26 13.60
N ILE A 126 2.93 4.97 12.93
CA ILE A 126 2.94 4.42 11.57
C ILE A 126 3.46 5.48 10.61
N VAL A 127 2.79 6.63 10.55
CA VAL A 127 3.03 7.70 9.59
C VAL A 127 4.50 8.12 9.54
N TYR A 128 5.14 8.30 10.71
CA TYR A 128 6.55 8.70 10.79
C TYR A 128 7.54 7.53 10.93
N GLY A 129 7.06 6.29 11.08
CA GLY A 129 7.88 5.10 11.28
C GLY A 129 8.12 4.26 10.02
N VAL A 130 7.44 4.58 8.91
CA VAL A 130 7.55 3.84 7.64
C VAL A 130 8.40 4.57 6.61
N GLY A 131 9.01 3.83 5.69
CA GLY A 131 9.77 4.42 4.58
C GLY A 131 8.89 5.23 3.63
N ARG A 132 7.73 4.67 3.26
CA ARG A 132 6.72 5.24 2.38
C ARG A 132 5.33 5.08 2.98
N LEU A 133 4.48 6.09 2.85
CA LEU A 133 3.10 6.06 3.32
C LEU A 133 2.13 6.06 2.13
N ILE A 134 1.11 5.21 2.20
CA ILE A 134 -0.04 5.19 1.31
C ILE A 134 -1.29 5.38 2.16
N ALA A 135 -2.06 6.43 1.88
CA ALA A 135 -3.32 6.68 2.57
C ALA A 135 -4.50 6.16 1.75
N CYS A 136 -5.53 5.65 2.42
CA CYS A 136 -6.81 5.35 1.80
C CYS A 136 -7.97 6.04 2.51
N LEU A 137 -8.92 6.54 1.73
CA LEU A 137 -10.05 7.33 2.21
C LEU A 137 -11.19 7.37 1.18
N GLN A 138 -12.37 7.79 1.61
CA GLN A 138 -13.43 8.17 0.68
C GLN A 138 -13.08 9.51 0.01
N HIS A 139 -13.38 9.67 -1.28
CA HIS A 139 -13.03 10.87 -2.03
C HIS A 139 -13.80 12.12 -1.58
N GLN A 140 -14.99 11.91 -0.99
CA GLN A 140 -15.79 12.95 -0.37
C GLN A 140 -16.14 12.57 1.07
N LEU A 141 -16.27 13.59 1.91
CA LEU A 141 -16.80 13.47 3.24
C LEU A 141 -18.32 13.18 3.22
N PRO A 142 -18.93 12.74 4.34
CA PRO A 142 -20.36 12.46 4.42
C PRO A 142 -21.27 13.63 4.05
N ASP A 143 -20.78 14.88 4.17
CA ASP A 143 -21.49 16.09 3.78
C ASP A 143 -21.33 16.46 2.29
N GLY A 144 -20.57 15.65 1.53
CA GLY A 144 -20.29 15.85 0.11
C GLY A 144 -19.09 16.77 -0.17
N SER A 145 -18.45 17.34 0.84
CA SER A 145 -17.24 18.14 0.64
C SER A 145 -16.04 17.27 0.23
N PRO A 146 -15.07 17.81 -0.52
CA PRO A 146 -13.90 17.04 -0.94
C PRO A 146 -13.04 16.59 0.25
N ALA A 147 -12.63 15.32 0.23
CA ALA A 147 -11.66 14.80 1.20
C ALA A 147 -10.20 15.07 0.77
N LEU A 148 -9.99 15.25 -0.54
CA LEU A 148 -8.74 15.74 -1.11
C LEU A 148 -8.84 17.26 -1.27
N SER A 149 -7.93 18.01 -0.66
CA SER A 149 -8.00 19.48 -0.62
C SER A 149 -6.64 20.14 -0.91
N GLN A 150 -6.63 21.44 -1.22
CA GLN A 150 -5.35 22.14 -1.40
C GLN A 150 -4.57 22.24 -0.08
N LYS A 151 -5.29 22.45 1.03
CA LYS A 151 -4.73 22.55 2.37
C LYS A 151 -5.77 22.07 3.38
N LEU A 152 -5.34 21.23 4.32
CA LEU A 152 -6.20 20.85 5.44
C LEU A 152 -6.56 22.07 6.30
N ALA A 153 -7.77 22.05 6.85
CA ALA A 153 -8.14 23.00 7.90
C ALA A 153 -7.21 22.80 9.12
N PRO A 154 -6.80 23.87 9.83
CA PRO A 154 -5.94 23.74 10.99
C PRO A 154 -6.58 22.90 12.10
N ASP A 155 -5.96 21.77 12.43
CA ASP A 155 -6.30 20.89 13.54
C ASP A 155 -4.99 20.33 14.11
N GLU A 156 -4.87 20.27 15.44
CA GLU A 156 -3.66 19.78 16.13
C GLU A 156 -3.40 18.28 15.92
N ARG A 157 -4.42 17.55 15.50
CA ARG A 157 -4.35 16.12 15.17
C ARG A 157 -3.82 15.86 13.77
N ASN A 158 -3.75 16.88 12.91
CA ASN A 158 -3.21 16.73 11.56
C ASN A 158 -1.75 16.26 11.64
N LEU A 159 -1.40 15.36 10.74
CA LEU A 159 -0.06 14.81 10.60
C LEU A 159 0.55 15.32 9.29
N SER A 160 1.81 15.72 9.34
CA SER A 160 2.55 16.23 8.17
C SER A 160 3.74 15.34 7.82
N PRO A 161 3.49 14.11 7.35
CA PRO A 161 4.56 13.26 6.85
C PRO A 161 5.21 13.83 5.59
N ALA A 162 6.54 13.80 5.55
CA ALA A 162 7.28 14.03 4.31
C ALA A 162 7.27 12.82 3.35
N ASN A 163 6.72 11.68 3.78
CA ASN A 163 6.76 10.38 3.10
C ASN A 163 5.39 9.90 2.56
N CYS A 164 4.36 10.75 2.53
CA CYS A 164 3.08 10.42 1.89
C CYS A 164 3.25 10.36 0.37
N ALA A 165 3.33 9.15 -0.19
CA ALA A 165 3.61 8.95 -1.59
C ALA A 165 2.36 8.83 -2.43
N LEU A 166 1.30 8.23 -1.89
CA LEU A 166 0.07 7.95 -2.62
C LEU A 166 -1.16 8.09 -1.74
N VAL A 167 -2.27 8.44 -2.38
CA VAL A 167 -3.59 8.52 -1.79
C VAL A 167 -4.55 7.74 -2.67
N VAL A 168 -5.26 6.77 -2.11
CA VAL A 168 -6.18 5.89 -2.85
C VAL A 168 -7.60 6.12 -2.36
N THR A 169 -8.51 6.39 -3.30
CA THR A 169 -9.94 6.52 -3.03
C THR A 169 -10.75 5.55 -3.87
N GLU A 170 -12.07 5.56 -3.69
CA GLU A 170 -13.00 4.83 -4.55
C GLU A 170 -13.04 5.36 -6.00
N LEU A 171 -12.45 6.52 -6.27
CA LEU A 171 -12.40 7.12 -7.61
C LEU A 171 -11.06 6.92 -8.31
N GLY A 172 -9.97 6.69 -7.58
CA GLY A 172 -8.66 6.53 -8.19
C GLY A 172 -7.47 6.49 -7.23
N VAL A 173 -6.29 6.42 -7.83
CA VAL A 173 -4.98 6.52 -7.17
C VAL A 173 -4.39 7.88 -7.53
N PHE A 174 -3.98 8.61 -6.50
CA PHE A 174 -3.48 9.97 -6.59
C PHE A 174 -2.08 10.08 -5.98
N ARG A 175 -1.26 10.96 -6.54
CA ARG A 175 0.00 11.39 -5.94
C ARG A 175 -0.12 12.86 -5.51
N PRO A 176 0.08 13.21 -4.22
CA PRO A 176 0.20 14.59 -3.79
C PRO A 176 1.44 15.26 -4.39
N THR A 177 1.34 16.51 -4.83
CA THR A 177 2.45 17.24 -5.49
C THR A 177 2.85 18.56 -4.83
N GLY A 178 2.16 18.95 -3.76
CA GLY A 178 2.23 20.27 -3.12
C GLY A 178 1.28 21.29 -3.77
N ASP A 179 1.16 21.26 -5.10
CA ASP A 179 0.31 22.18 -5.88
C ASP A 179 -1.05 21.58 -6.25
N GLY A 180 -1.25 20.29 -6.01
CA GLY A 180 -2.48 19.56 -6.27
C GLY A 180 -2.27 18.05 -6.20
N PHE A 181 -2.96 17.33 -7.07
CA PHE A 181 -2.84 15.88 -7.19
C PHE A 181 -2.60 15.43 -8.63
N GLU A 182 -1.76 14.43 -8.82
CA GLU A 182 -1.64 13.68 -10.07
C GLU A 182 -2.52 12.44 -10.01
N LEU A 183 -3.46 12.31 -10.95
CA LEU A 183 -4.28 11.11 -11.12
C LEU A 183 -3.48 10.03 -11.87
N LEU A 184 -3.15 8.93 -11.18
CA LEU A 184 -2.34 7.84 -11.73
C LEU A 184 -3.18 6.69 -12.28
N LYS A 185 -4.35 6.46 -11.68
CA LYS A 185 -5.30 5.41 -12.06
C LYS A 185 -6.68 5.89 -11.64
N SER A 186 -7.71 5.62 -12.45
CA SER A 186 -9.09 5.94 -12.08
C SER A 186 -9.98 4.71 -12.19
N ALA A 187 -11.09 4.72 -11.46
CA ALA A 187 -12.16 3.77 -11.73
C ALA A 187 -12.68 3.99 -13.17
N SER A 188 -12.96 2.89 -13.88
CA SER A 188 -13.16 2.89 -15.34
C SER A 188 -14.36 3.68 -15.85
N SER A 189 -15.23 4.18 -14.97
CA SER A 189 -16.36 5.03 -15.33
C SER A 189 -16.24 6.48 -14.88
N VAL A 190 -15.12 6.88 -14.27
CA VAL A 190 -14.99 8.21 -13.69
C VAL A 190 -14.38 9.12 -14.74
N ASP A 191 -15.16 10.12 -15.15
CA ASP A 191 -14.69 11.20 -16.01
C ASP A 191 -13.76 12.16 -15.24
N LEU A 192 -12.76 12.70 -15.92
CA LEU A 192 -11.77 13.57 -15.28
C LEU A 192 -12.40 14.87 -14.76
N ASP A 193 -13.35 15.46 -15.50
CA ASP A 193 -14.00 16.71 -15.10
C ASP A 193 -14.90 16.47 -13.89
N GLU A 194 -15.61 15.34 -13.85
CA GLU A 194 -16.40 14.93 -12.69
C GLU A 194 -15.51 14.72 -11.45
N LEU A 195 -14.38 14.01 -11.61
CA LEU A 195 -13.42 13.77 -10.54
C LEU A 195 -12.84 15.10 -10.02
N ALA A 196 -12.43 15.98 -10.92
CA ALA A 196 -11.87 17.27 -10.57
C ALA A 196 -12.91 18.13 -9.84
N SER A 197 -14.19 18.08 -10.22
CA SER A 197 -15.27 18.78 -9.52
C SER A 197 -15.51 18.29 -8.08
N ARG A 198 -15.10 17.05 -7.78
CA ARG A 198 -15.20 16.41 -6.45
C ARG A 198 -13.89 16.47 -5.67
N THR A 199 -12.84 17.08 -6.23
CA THR A 199 -11.54 17.31 -5.61
C THR A 199 -11.37 18.79 -5.25
N GLY A 200 -10.99 19.09 -4.02
CA GLY A 200 -10.79 20.45 -3.52
C GLY A 200 -9.43 21.07 -3.87
N ALA A 201 -8.77 20.57 -4.92
CA ALA A 201 -7.45 20.97 -5.38
C ALA A 201 -7.30 20.70 -6.89
N PRO A 202 -6.33 21.33 -7.59
CA PRO A 202 -6.05 21.00 -8.97
C PRO A 202 -5.69 19.53 -9.15
N VAL A 203 -6.28 18.89 -10.18
CA VAL A 203 -5.95 17.52 -10.57
C VAL A 203 -5.34 17.52 -11.97
N SER A 204 -4.19 16.89 -12.12
CA SER A 204 -3.58 16.64 -13.43
C SER A 204 -3.65 15.16 -13.79
N ASP A 205 -3.97 14.86 -15.04
CA ASP A 205 -4.09 13.48 -15.52
C ASP A 205 -2.71 12.93 -15.92
N GLN A 206 -2.28 11.86 -15.24
CA GLN A 206 -1.02 11.16 -15.51
C GLN A 206 -1.24 9.68 -15.86
N ARG A 207 -2.49 9.26 -16.15
CA ARG A 207 -2.84 7.85 -16.40
C ARG A 207 -2.03 7.22 -17.55
N ASP A 208 -1.77 7.98 -18.61
CA ASP A 208 -1.05 7.48 -19.79
C ASP A 208 0.47 7.33 -19.57
N ARG A 209 1.06 8.12 -18.66
CA ARG A 209 2.51 8.10 -18.45
C ARG A 209 3.00 6.85 -17.70
N ARG A 210 2.09 6.19 -16.97
CA ARG A 210 2.41 4.98 -16.19
C ARG A 210 2.50 3.72 -17.05
N SER A 211 1.82 3.70 -18.19
CA SER A 211 1.82 2.56 -19.12
C SER A 211 3.13 2.42 -19.92
N GLY A 212 4.02 3.42 -19.85
CA GLY A 212 5.27 3.47 -20.63
C GLY A 212 6.52 2.94 -19.93
N SER A 213 6.45 2.44 -18.68
CA SER A 213 7.63 1.98 -17.92
C SER A 213 7.73 0.46 -17.78
N HIS A 214 7.27 -0.30 -18.78
CA HIS A 214 7.69 -1.70 -18.95
C HIS A 214 8.78 -1.72 -20.02
N ASP A 215 10.01 -1.46 -19.59
CA ASP A 215 11.20 -1.67 -20.41
C ASP A 215 11.25 -3.18 -20.74
N PRO A 216 11.22 -3.61 -22.01
CA PRO A 216 11.39 -5.02 -22.32
C PRO A 216 12.80 -5.42 -21.88
N GLN A 217 12.88 -6.25 -20.83
CA GLN A 217 14.11 -6.94 -20.48
C GLN A 217 14.66 -7.60 -21.76
N PRO A 218 15.94 -7.39 -22.11
CA PRO A 218 16.55 -8.16 -23.18
C PRO A 218 16.49 -9.63 -22.78
N SER A 219 15.96 -10.45 -23.68
CA SER A 219 15.99 -11.90 -23.58
C SER A 219 17.45 -12.36 -23.56
N ASP A 220 17.93 -12.78 -22.39
CA ASP A 220 19.13 -13.63 -22.29
C ASP A 220 18.76 -15.02 -22.81
N ASP A 221 18.80 -15.19 -24.13
CA ASP A 221 18.92 -16.51 -24.74
C ASP A 221 20.37 -16.97 -24.54
N PRO A 222 20.63 -18.12 -23.88
CA PRO A 222 21.96 -18.70 -23.87
C PRO A 222 22.22 -19.34 -25.24
N GLU A 223 22.95 -18.64 -26.10
CA GLU A 223 23.56 -19.22 -27.29
C GLU A 223 24.63 -20.26 -26.85
N ASP A 224 24.36 -21.52 -27.17
CA ASP A 224 25.31 -22.55 -27.60
C ASP A 224 26.66 -22.66 -26.84
N GLU A 225 26.65 -23.27 -25.65
CA GLU A 225 27.85 -23.89 -25.04
C GLU A 225 27.93 -25.40 -25.34
N ASP A 226 27.95 -25.77 -26.63
CA ASP A 226 28.03 -27.18 -27.03
C ASP A 226 29.01 -27.36 -28.21
N ASP A 227 30.27 -26.91 -28.08
CA ASP A 227 31.34 -27.32 -29.02
C ASP A 227 32.81 -27.16 -28.56
N LEU A 228 33.13 -27.38 -27.27
CA LEU A 228 34.54 -27.38 -26.80
C LEU A 228 34.93 -28.57 -25.91
N LEU A 229 34.38 -29.76 -26.19
CA LEU A 229 34.84 -31.03 -25.60
C LEU A 229 35.15 -32.08 -26.68
N ALA A 230 36.07 -31.76 -27.58
CA ALA A 230 36.65 -32.76 -28.48
C ALA A 230 38.11 -32.41 -28.86
N SER A 231 39.06 -32.62 -27.95
CA SER A 231 40.44 -33.07 -28.27
C SER A 231 41.33 -33.10 -27.03
N ALA A 232 41.27 -34.19 -26.26
CA ALA A 232 42.32 -34.53 -25.34
C ALA A 232 42.64 -36.02 -25.50
N THR A 233 43.69 -36.31 -26.28
CA THR A 233 44.27 -37.65 -26.40
C THR A 233 45.11 -37.94 -25.15
N PRO A 234 44.98 -39.09 -24.49
CA PRO A 234 45.82 -39.44 -23.34
C PRO A 234 47.25 -39.84 -23.80
N PRO A 235 48.29 -39.58 -22.98
CA PRO A 235 49.66 -39.97 -23.29
C PRO A 235 49.88 -41.48 -23.07
N PRO A 236 50.82 -42.12 -23.80
CA PRO A 236 51.14 -43.53 -23.61
C PRO A 236 52.07 -43.76 -22.40
N ASP A 237 52.00 -45.00 -21.87
CA ASP A 237 52.66 -45.55 -20.66
C ASP A 237 54.17 -45.30 -20.54
#